data_AF-A0A7W4IUI8-F1
#
_entry.id   AF-A0A7W4IUI8-F1
#
_cell.length_a   1.000
_cell.length_b   1.000
_cell.length_c   1.000
_cell.angle_alpha   90.00
_cell.angle_beta   90.00
_cell.angle_gamma   90.00
#
_symmetry.space_group_name_H-M   'P 1'
#
loop_
_entity.id
_entity.type
_entity.pdbx_description
1 polymer ?
#
loop_
_entity_poly.entity_id
_entity_poly.type
_entity_poly.pdbx_seq_one_letter_code
_entity_poly.pdbx_strand_id
1 'polypeptide(L)'
;MRIVASLAVVAALGAVPSLAHAAPLHAAWEKFKAGRALHHLSNDGERALSDIVTARQLVAQGKVDQAVPPLYDAQKRLEAARKAEKRYNAAESALQPAPQHPLPPTHRPVTTPTDWVPVGGEFIASDVLAPEKKAAVASANAQLKAGDSKAAAQTMQVVGEDVDFIVALAPLDQMEGAINRATVFVEGRQPKQAAEALDQALDGIVFVSQDFIETLAPTAPAPSAQPAKK
;
A
#
# COMPACT_ATOMS: atom_id res chain seq x y z
N MET A 1 -16.49 77.33 3.90
CA MET A 1 -15.60 77.46 2.71
C MET A 1 -14.37 76.61 2.93
N ARG A 2 -14.24 75.48 2.22
CA ARG A 2 -12.97 74.75 2.12
C ARG A 2 -12.84 74.25 0.69
N ILE A 3 -11.83 74.77 -0.01
CA ILE A 3 -11.46 74.42 -1.38
C ILE A 3 -10.38 73.34 -1.31
N VAL A 4 -10.71 72.21 -1.94
CA VAL A 4 -9.92 71.26 -2.75
C VAL A 4 -8.40 71.42 -2.80
N ALA A 5 -7.69 70.30 -2.63
CA ALA A 5 -6.59 69.92 -3.52
C ALA A 5 -6.49 68.39 -3.61
N SER A 6 -6.60 67.89 -4.83
CA SER A 6 -6.58 66.49 -5.24
C SER A 6 -5.16 65.91 -5.23
N LEU A 7 -5.04 64.60 -4.97
CA LEU A 7 -3.98 63.79 -5.58
C LEU A 7 -4.52 62.38 -5.84
N ALA A 8 -4.58 62.03 -7.12
CA ALA A 8 -4.89 60.71 -7.61
C ALA A 8 -3.62 59.85 -7.63
N VAL A 9 -3.73 58.59 -7.18
CA VAL A 9 -2.82 57.51 -7.58
C VAL A 9 -3.68 56.34 -8.03
N VAL A 10 -3.51 55.97 -9.30
CA VAL A 10 -4.00 54.75 -9.93
C VAL A 10 -2.85 53.74 -9.96
N ALA A 11 -3.21 52.44 -9.92
CA ALA A 11 -2.45 51.21 -10.20
C ALA A 11 -2.22 50.36 -8.94
N ALA A 12 -2.50 49.06 -8.90
CA ALA A 12 -2.97 48.11 -9.91
C ALA A 12 -3.66 46.92 -9.21
N LEU A 13 -4.63 46.32 -9.89
CA LEU A 13 -5.10 44.96 -9.61
C LEU A 13 -3.96 43.98 -9.84
N GLY A 14 -3.44 43.37 -8.77
CA GLY A 14 -2.55 42.22 -8.82
C GLY A 14 -3.28 40.99 -8.26
N ALA A 15 -3.79 40.15 -9.14
CA ALA A 15 -4.36 38.86 -8.79
C ALA A 15 -3.31 37.95 -8.11
N VAL A 16 -3.68 37.32 -7.01
CA VAL A 16 -3.10 36.03 -6.59
C VAL A 16 -3.50 34.99 -7.66
N PRO A 17 -2.56 34.15 -8.14
CA PRO A 17 -2.34 32.89 -7.43
C PRO A 17 -0.88 32.40 -7.49
N SER A 18 -0.27 32.18 -6.33
CA SER A 18 0.96 31.39 -6.22
C SER A 18 0.62 29.90 -6.26
N LEU A 19 0.35 29.36 -7.45
CA LEU A 19 0.20 27.91 -7.71
C LEU A 19 1.44 27.31 -8.41
N ALA A 20 2.64 27.79 -8.10
CA ALA A 20 3.87 27.37 -8.79
C ALA A 20 4.86 26.55 -7.94
N HIS A 21 4.58 26.27 -6.66
CA HIS A 21 5.53 25.56 -5.78
C HIS A 21 5.37 24.03 -5.71
N ALA A 22 4.40 23.43 -6.41
CA ALA A 22 4.18 21.98 -6.34
C ALA A 22 5.13 21.15 -7.25
N ALA A 23 5.53 21.68 -8.40
CA ALA A 23 6.36 20.96 -9.37
C ALA A 23 7.80 20.63 -8.88
N PRO A 24 8.56 21.55 -8.25
CA PRO A 24 9.91 21.23 -7.77
C PRO A 24 9.90 20.26 -6.58
N LEU A 25 8.87 20.31 -5.74
CA LEU A 25 8.74 19.43 -4.57
C LEU A 25 8.46 17.98 -4.99
N HIS A 26 7.61 17.78 -6.00
CA HIS A 26 7.33 16.46 -6.55
C HIS A 26 8.59 15.81 -7.18
N ALA A 27 9.35 16.56 -7.97
CA ALA A 27 10.58 16.06 -8.58
C ALA A 27 11.72 15.78 -7.57
N ALA A 28 11.73 16.47 -6.43
CA ALA A 28 12.62 16.16 -5.32
C ALA A 28 12.15 14.91 -4.55
N TRP A 29 10.84 14.75 -4.36
CA TRP A 29 10.26 13.59 -3.68
C TRP A 29 10.53 12.26 -4.38
N GLU A 30 10.41 12.23 -5.71
CA GLU A 30 10.70 11.05 -6.53
C GLU A 30 12.16 10.57 -6.44
N LYS A 31 13.08 11.43 -5.98
CA LYS A 31 14.49 11.07 -5.74
C LYS A 31 14.68 10.37 -4.40
N PHE A 32 13.74 10.52 -3.46
CA PHE A 32 13.85 9.92 -2.14
C PHE A 32 13.44 8.45 -2.15
N LYS A 33 14.10 7.70 -1.28
CA LYS A 33 13.92 6.26 -1.11
C LYS A 33 12.43 5.92 -0.89
N ALA A 34 11.78 6.54 0.11
CA ALA A 34 10.38 6.30 0.42
C ALA A 34 9.41 6.62 -0.75
N GLY A 35 9.74 7.61 -1.59
CA GLY A 35 9.00 7.90 -2.82
C GLY A 35 9.16 6.79 -3.88
N ARG A 36 10.39 6.31 -4.09
CA ARG A 36 10.68 5.17 -4.97
C ARG A 36 9.99 3.89 -4.51
N ALA A 37 9.86 3.67 -3.21
CA ALA A 37 9.22 2.51 -2.60
C ALA A 37 7.77 2.30 -3.09
N LEU A 38 7.01 3.38 -3.21
CA LEU A 38 5.62 3.32 -3.67
C LEU A 38 5.51 2.78 -5.10
N HIS A 39 6.51 3.03 -5.94
CA HIS A 39 6.58 2.44 -7.28
C HIS A 39 6.85 0.95 -7.27
N HIS A 40 7.25 0.35 -6.15
CA HIS A 40 7.36 -1.09 -6.02
C HIS A 40 6.04 -1.75 -5.62
N LEU A 41 5.03 -0.99 -5.17
CA LEU A 41 3.75 -1.57 -4.76
C LEU A 41 2.94 -2.06 -5.96
N SER A 42 2.21 -3.15 -5.76
CA SER A 42 1.23 -3.67 -6.70
C SER A 42 -0.08 -2.94 -6.51
N ASN A 43 -0.51 -2.13 -7.49
CA ASN A 43 -1.79 -1.40 -7.42
C ASN A 43 -2.99 -2.33 -7.14
N ASP A 44 -3.00 -3.52 -7.75
CA ASP A 44 -4.05 -4.50 -7.51
C ASP A 44 -3.85 -5.20 -6.16
N GLY A 45 -2.60 -5.43 -5.74
CA GLY A 45 -2.28 -5.97 -4.42
C GLY A 45 -2.75 -5.05 -3.28
N GLU A 46 -2.50 -3.74 -3.39
CA GLU A 46 -2.94 -2.73 -2.41
C GLU A 46 -4.45 -2.70 -2.25
N ARG A 47 -5.17 -2.71 -3.38
CA ARG A 47 -6.63 -2.73 -3.36
C ARG A 47 -7.16 -4.07 -2.84
N ALA A 48 -6.55 -5.19 -3.22
CA ALA A 48 -6.91 -6.49 -2.68
C ALA A 48 -6.75 -6.52 -1.15
N LEU A 49 -5.64 -6.01 -0.62
CA LEU A 49 -5.42 -5.94 0.82
C LEU A 49 -6.48 -5.06 1.50
N SER A 50 -6.84 -3.92 0.92
CA SER A 50 -7.90 -3.05 1.43
C SER A 50 -9.27 -3.76 1.45
N ASP A 51 -9.58 -4.49 0.38
CA ASP A 51 -10.81 -5.30 0.26
C ASP A 51 -10.85 -6.42 1.32
N ILE A 52 -9.73 -7.11 1.57
CA ILE A 52 -9.60 -8.15 2.60
C ILE A 52 -9.82 -7.57 4.00
N VAL A 53 -9.19 -6.43 4.31
CA VAL A 53 -9.37 -5.73 5.59
C VAL A 53 -10.83 -5.30 5.78
N THR A 54 -11.46 -4.81 4.72
CA THR A 54 -12.87 -4.41 4.72
C THR A 54 -13.78 -5.61 4.99
N ALA A 55 -13.57 -6.73 4.29
CA ALA A 55 -14.31 -7.97 4.50
C ALA A 55 -14.15 -8.46 5.96
N ARG A 56 -12.93 -8.43 6.50
CA ARG A 56 -12.66 -8.83 7.89
C ARG A 56 -13.42 -7.97 8.89
N GLN A 57 -13.47 -6.66 8.68
CA GLN A 57 -14.24 -5.74 9.52
C GLN A 57 -15.74 -6.00 9.43
N LEU A 58 -16.27 -6.27 8.24
CA LEU A 58 -17.69 -6.58 8.04
C LEU A 58 -18.08 -7.88 8.75
N VAL A 59 -17.26 -8.93 8.63
CA VAL A 59 -17.45 -10.19 9.37
C VAL A 59 -17.42 -9.94 10.89
N ALA A 60 -16.46 -9.14 11.39
CA ALA A 60 -16.38 -8.80 12.81
C ALA A 60 -17.61 -8.02 13.32
N GLN A 61 -18.23 -7.21 12.46
CA GLN A 61 -19.48 -6.48 12.74
C GLN A 61 -20.74 -7.35 12.61
N GLY A 62 -20.60 -8.65 12.29
CA GLY A 62 -21.73 -9.54 12.02
C GLY A 62 -22.42 -9.28 10.67
N LYS A 63 -21.87 -8.40 9.83
CA LYS A 63 -22.40 -8.06 8.50
C LYS A 63 -21.87 -9.04 7.44
N VAL A 64 -22.08 -10.33 7.67
CA VAL A 64 -21.49 -11.42 6.88
C VAL A 64 -21.86 -11.31 5.40
N ASP A 65 -23.14 -11.10 5.09
CA ASP A 65 -23.60 -10.99 3.70
C ASP A 65 -22.96 -9.78 2.96
N GLN A 66 -22.63 -8.71 3.68
CA GLN A 66 -21.96 -7.53 3.10
C GLN A 66 -20.47 -7.76 2.84
N ALA A 67 -19.87 -8.80 3.42
CA ALA A 67 -18.47 -9.17 3.17
C ALA A 67 -18.29 -9.90 1.83
N VAL A 68 -19.37 -10.37 1.19
CA VAL A 68 -19.27 -11.10 -0.10
C VAL A 68 -18.65 -10.23 -1.20
N PRO A 69 -19.16 -9.02 -1.54
CA PRO A 69 -18.56 -8.22 -2.59
C PRO A 69 -17.05 -7.93 -2.44
N PRO A 70 -16.55 -7.44 -1.29
CA PRO A 70 -15.12 -7.19 -1.14
C PRO A 70 -14.27 -8.47 -1.23
N LEU A 71 -14.79 -9.64 -0.82
CA LEU A 71 -14.05 -10.90 -1.01
C LEU A 71 -13.88 -11.26 -2.49
N TYR A 72 -14.93 -11.10 -3.29
CA TYR A 72 -14.85 -11.33 -4.74
C TYR A 72 -13.93 -10.31 -5.43
N ASP A 73 -14.01 -9.04 -5.04
CA ASP A 73 -13.09 -8.01 -5.55
C ASP A 73 -11.64 -8.32 -5.18
N ALA A 74 -11.37 -8.73 -3.93
CA ALA A 74 -10.06 -9.17 -3.49
C ALA A 74 -9.54 -10.34 -4.34
N GLN A 75 -10.34 -11.39 -4.56
CA GLN A 75 -9.95 -12.54 -5.40
C GLN A 75 -9.52 -12.11 -6.80
N LYS A 76 -10.35 -11.30 -7.47
CA LYS A 76 -10.06 -10.80 -8.83
C LYS A 76 -8.77 -9.95 -8.86
N ARG A 77 -8.56 -9.12 -7.84
CA ARG A 77 -7.38 -8.27 -7.75
C ARG A 77 -6.11 -9.05 -7.42
N LEU A 78 -6.18 -10.09 -6.59
CA LEU A 78 -5.05 -10.98 -6.34
C LEU A 78 -4.62 -11.69 -7.64
N GLU A 79 -5.59 -12.17 -8.44
CA GLU A 79 -5.29 -12.73 -9.76
C GLU A 79 -4.66 -11.71 -10.73
N ALA A 80 -5.06 -10.45 -10.65
CA ALA A 80 -4.46 -9.38 -11.45
C ALA A 80 -3.04 -9.05 -10.95
N ALA A 81 -2.85 -8.96 -9.64
CA ALA A 81 -1.56 -8.75 -8.98
C ALA A 81 -0.57 -9.88 -9.32
N ARG A 82 -1.04 -11.13 -9.46
CA ARG A 82 -0.25 -12.26 -9.96
C ARG A 82 0.34 -12.01 -11.33
N LYS A 83 -0.40 -11.34 -12.21
CA LYS A 83 0.02 -11.11 -13.60
C LYS A 83 0.95 -9.90 -13.71
N ALA A 84 0.90 -8.99 -12.74
CA ALA A 84 1.79 -7.84 -12.67
C ALA A 84 3.24 -8.25 -12.37
N GLU A 85 4.18 -7.49 -12.91
CA GLU A 85 5.62 -7.84 -12.97
C GLU A 85 6.35 -7.75 -11.62
N LYS A 86 5.72 -7.26 -10.56
CA LYS A 86 6.36 -6.99 -9.26
C LYS A 86 6.22 -8.19 -8.33
N ARG A 87 6.98 -9.25 -8.59
CA ARG A 87 7.00 -10.48 -7.81
C ARG A 87 8.41 -10.89 -7.45
N TYR A 88 8.60 -11.40 -6.24
CA TYR A 88 9.88 -11.89 -5.75
C TYR A 88 9.72 -13.35 -5.36
N ASN A 89 10.46 -14.24 -6.00
CA ASN A 89 10.46 -15.65 -5.61
C ASN A 89 11.51 -15.86 -4.51
N ALA A 90 11.06 -16.20 -3.30
CA ALA A 90 11.94 -16.38 -2.17
C ALA A 90 11.37 -17.39 -1.15
N ALA A 91 12.26 -18.07 -0.42
CA ALA A 91 11.88 -18.74 0.82
C ALA A 91 11.57 -17.69 1.89
N GLU A 92 10.55 -17.93 2.72
CA GLU A 92 10.19 -16.99 3.79
C GLU A 92 11.36 -16.76 4.76
N SER A 93 12.15 -17.79 5.06
CA SER A 93 13.32 -17.69 5.92
C SER A 93 14.43 -16.77 5.36
N ALA A 94 14.37 -16.43 4.08
CA ALA A 94 15.27 -15.46 3.46
C ALA A 94 14.74 -14.02 3.59
N LEU A 95 13.45 -13.85 3.90
CA LEU A 95 12.89 -12.53 4.20
C LEU A 95 13.45 -12.06 5.54
N GLN A 96 13.71 -10.76 5.63
CA GLN A 96 14.18 -10.12 6.86
C GLN A 96 13.04 -9.24 7.39
N PRO A 97 12.22 -9.74 8.35
CA PRO A 97 11.15 -8.94 8.92
C PRO A 97 11.67 -7.63 9.51
N ALA A 98 10.97 -6.53 9.23
CA ALA A 98 11.28 -5.24 9.79
C ALA A 98 11.13 -5.28 11.32
N PRO A 99 12.10 -4.79 12.12
CA PRO A 99 12.02 -4.87 13.58
C PRO A 99 10.78 -4.22 14.20
N GLN A 100 10.23 -3.20 13.53
CA GLN A 100 9.02 -2.51 13.98
C GLN A 100 7.73 -3.30 13.72
N HIS A 101 7.79 -4.32 12.84
CA HIS A 101 6.68 -5.20 12.49
C HIS A 101 7.11 -6.67 12.60
N PRO A 102 7.30 -7.18 13.84
CA PRO A 102 7.59 -8.60 14.04
C PRO A 102 6.42 -9.45 13.54
N LEU A 103 6.72 -10.68 13.13
CA LEU A 103 5.70 -11.65 12.72
C LEU A 103 4.72 -11.90 13.88
N PRO A 104 3.40 -11.95 13.62
CA PRO A 104 2.42 -12.20 14.68
C PRO A 104 2.60 -13.61 15.26
N PRO A 105 2.22 -13.86 16.53
CA PRO A 105 2.33 -15.20 17.14
C PRO A 105 1.53 -16.29 16.42
N THR A 106 0.51 -15.90 15.66
CA THR A 106 -0.35 -16.76 14.85
C THR A 106 0.18 -16.99 13.44
N HIS A 107 1.30 -16.34 13.08
CA HIS A 107 1.95 -16.50 11.78
C HIS A 107 2.30 -17.97 11.53
N ARG A 108 2.03 -18.42 10.31
CA ARG A 108 2.36 -19.77 9.85
C ARG A 108 3.36 -19.66 8.70
N PRO A 109 4.64 -19.99 8.94
CA PRO A 109 5.67 -19.86 7.93
C PRO A 109 5.37 -20.65 6.66
N VAL A 110 5.63 -20.04 5.51
CA VAL A 110 5.63 -20.70 4.22
C VAL A 110 6.94 -21.51 4.10
N THR A 111 6.81 -22.83 4.09
CA THR A 111 7.95 -23.76 4.13
C THR A 111 8.58 -24.04 2.76
N THR A 112 7.91 -23.64 1.68
CA THR A 112 8.41 -23.77 0.30
C THR A 112 8.61 -22.39 -0.30
N PRO A 113 9.66 -22.17 -1.13
CA PRO A 113 9.78 -20.93 -1.88
C PRO A 113 8.48 -20.60 -2.63
N THR A 114 8.04 -19.35 -2.53
CA THR A 114 6.79 -18.87 -3.13
C THR A 114 6.97 -17.49 -3.75
N ASP A 115 5.99 -17.06 -4.52
CA ASP A 115 5.92 -15.71 -5.07
C ASP A 115 5.39 -14.74 -4.00
N TRP A 116 6.23 -13.76 -3.68
CA TRP A 116 5.92 -12.65 -2.79
C TRP A 116 5.56 -11.41 -3.60
N VAL A 117 4.44 -10.79 -3.24
CA VAL A 117 3.93 -9.58 -3.89
C VAL A 117 3.94 -8.42 -2.90
N PRO A 118 4.49 -7.25 -3.26
CA PRO A 118 4.35 -6.04 -2.46
C PRO A 118 2.91 -5.53 -2.55
N VAL A 119 2.09 -5.86 -1.57
CA VAL A 119 0.66 -5.54 -1.50
C VAL A 119 0.35 -4.30 -0.68
N GLY A 120 1.37 -3.60 -0.21
CA GLY A 120 1.20 -2.37 0.56
C GLY A 120 2.50 -1.98 1.24
N GLY A 121 2.41 -0.98 2.10
CA GLY A 121 3.52 -0.57 2.93
C GLY A 121 3.10 0.48 3.95
N GLU A 122 4.06 0.95 4.71
CA GLU A 122 3.85 1.91 5.77
C GLU A 122 5.05 2.85 5.86
N PHE A 123 4.77 4.14 6.04
CA PHE A 123 5.78 5.13 6.41
C PHE A 123 6.00 5.08 7.92
N ILE A 124 7.26 4.95 8.32
CA ILE A 124 7.65 4.96 9.73
C ILE A 124 8.11 6.37 10.08
N ALA A 125 7.35 7.03 10.97
CA ALA A 125 7.75 8.32 11.52
C ALA A 125 8.85 8.13 12.56
N SER A 126 9.93 8.90 12.43
CA SER A 126 10.93 9.01 13.49
C SER A 126 10.38 9.76 14.71
N ASP A 127 10.86 9.42 15.91
CA ASP A 127 10.45 10.10 17.14
C ASP A 127 10.87 11.57 17.16
N VAL A 128 11.95 11.94 16.47
CA VAL A 128 12.46 13.32 16.38
C VAL A 128 11.69 14.19 15.38
N LEU A 129 10.73 13.61 14.65
CA LEU A 129 9.97 14.31 13.62
C LEU A 129 9.02 15.36 14.24
N ALA A 130 8.91 16.53 13.61
CA ALA A 130 8.00 17.58 14.05
C ALA A 130 6.52 17.10 14.04
N PRO A 131 5.64 17.62 14.93
CA PRO A 131 4.25 17.19 15.03
C PRO A 131 3.47 17.24 13.71
N GLU A 132 3.70 18.29 12.91
CA GLU A 132 3.05 18.48 11.61
C GLU A 132 3.44 17.38 10.62
N LYS A 133 4.72 16.98 10.62
CA LYS A 133 5.23 15.88 9.80
C LYS A 133 4.70 14.53 10.28
N LYS A 134 4.57 14.31 11.59
CA LYS A 134 3.94 13.10 12.15
C LYS A 134 2.48 12.96 11.73
N ALA A 135 1.74 14.08 11.71
CA ALA A 135 0.36 14.10 11.21
C ALA A 135 0.28 13.75 9.71
N ALA A 136 1.21 14.26 8.90
CA ALA A 136 1.31 13.90 7.48
C ALA A 136 1.60 12.41 7.27
N VAL A 137 2.53 11.83 8.04
CA VAL A 137 2.80 10.38 8.03
C VAL A 137 1.54 9.58 8.38
N ALA A 138 0.83 9.95 9.45
CA ALA A 138 -0.39 9.27 9.83
C ALA A 138 -1.47 9.35 8.73
N SER A 139 -1.62 10.51 8.09
CA SER A 139 -2.54 10.69 6.95
C SER A 139 -2.14 9.84 5.74
N ALA A 140 -0.84 9.76 5.42
CA ALA A 140 -0.34 8.94 4.34
C ALA A 140 -0.55 7.44 4.60
N ASN A 141 -0.30 6.96 5.82
CA ASN A 141 -0.58 5.57 6.20
C ASN A 141 -2.07 5.23 6.12
N ALA A 142 -2.95 6.17 6.46
CA ALA A 142 -4.39 6.01 6.26
C ALA A 142 -4.76 5.88 4.77
N GLN A 143 -4.12 6.66 3.89
CA GLN A 143 -4.31 6.58 2.44
C GLN A 143 -3.77 5.26 1.87
N LEU A 144 -2.60 4.79 2.31
CA LEU A 144 -2.05 3.48 1.93
C LEU A 144 -2.98 2.34 2.34
N LYS A 145 -3.56 2.39 3.55
CA LYS A 145 -4.54 1.40 4.01
C LYS A 145 -5.82 1.37 3.17
N ALA A 146 -6.18 2.50 2.56
CA ALA A 146 -7.28 2.60 1.60
C ALA A 146 -6.90 2.19 0.17
N GLY A 147 -5.64 1.77 -0.07
CA GLY A 147 -5.14 1.44 -1.40
C GLY A 147 -4.90 2.66 -2.30
N ASP A 148 -4.70 3.84 -1.72
CA ASP A 148 -4.42 5.09 -2.43
C ASP A 148 -2.97 5.56 -2.22
N SER A 149 -2.03 4.77 -2.76
CA SER A 149 -0.60 5.09 -2.76
C SER A 149 -0.27 6.41 -3.46
N LYS A 150 -1.10 6.84 -4.43
CA LYS A 150 -0.92 8.12 -5.11
C LYS A 150 -1.23 9.30 -4.19
N ALA A 151 -2.34 9.26 -3.45
CA ALA A 151 -2.64 10.28 -2.46
C ALA A 151 -1.61 10.27 -1.32
N ALA A 152 -1.18 9.08 -0.87
CA ALA A 152 -0.11 8.94 0.12
C ALA A 152 1.18 9.63 -0.34
N ALA A 153 1.60 9.40 -1.59
CA ALA A 153 2.76 10.07 -2.17
C ALA A 153 2.64 11.60 -2.14
N GLN A 154 1.46 12.15 -2.43
CA GLN A 154 1.22 13.59 -2.40
C GLN A 154 1.30 14.16 -0.98
N THR A 155 0.67 13.49 -0.01
CA THR A 155 0.72 13.88 1.40
C THR A 155 2.15 13.88 1.92
N MET A 156 2.96 12.91 1.50
CA MET A 156 4.33 12.75 1.98
C MET A 156 5.33 13.76 1.43
N GLN A 157 4.98 14.54 0.40
CA GLN A 157 5.87 15.58 -0.15
C GLN A 157 6.26 16.64 0.90
N VAL A 158 5.45 16.86 1.93
CA VAL A 158 5.74 17.83 3.01
C VAL A 158 6.71 17.29 4.07
N VAL A 159 6.95 15.98 4.11
CA VAL A 159 7.72 15.32 5.17
C VAL A 159 9.22 15.26 4.82
N GLY A 160 9.57 15.05 3.54
CA GLY A 160 10.96 15.00 3.07
C GLY A 160 11.65 13.66 3.37
N GLU A 161 12.98 13.67 3.50
CA GLU A 161 13.83 12.47 3.59
C GLU A 161 13.83 11.74 4.95
N ASP A 162 13.22 12.33 5.98
CA ASP A 162 13.28 11.86 7.37
C ASP A 162 12.36 10.67 7.70
N VAL A 163 11.94 9.90 6.69
CA VAL A 163 10.99 8.79 6.85
C VAL A 163 11.46 7.52 6.19
N ASP A 164 11.40 6.44 6.95
CA ASP A 164 11.60 5.10 6.43
C ASP A 164 10.30 4.56 5.83
N PHE A 165 10.44 3.63 4.89
CA PHE A 165 9.32 2.89 4.31
C PHE A 165 9.55 1.40 4.48
N ILE A 166 8.53 0.72 4.98
CA ILE A 166 8.46 -0.74 5.03
C ILE A 166 7.44 -1.23 4.01
N VAL A 167 7.74 -2.37 3.41
CA VAL A 167 6.91 -2.99 2.36
C VAL A 167 6.25 -4.23 2.93
N ALA A 168 4.93 -4.34 2.74
CA ALA A 168 4.15 -5.51 3.08
C ALA A 168 4.21 -6.52 1.93
N LEU A 169 4.88 -7.65 2.13
CA LEU A 169 4.95 -8.75 1.19
C LEU A 169 3.91 -9.82 1.53
N ALA A 170 3.03 -10.12 0.57
CA ALA A 170 2.06 -11.21 0.68
C ALA A 170 2.53 -12.45 -0.08
N PRO A 171 2.41 -13.65 0.52
CA PRO A 171 2.62 -14.92 -0.17
C PRO A 171 1.36 -15.27 -0.95
N LEU A 172 1.38 -15.02 -2.26
CA LEU A 172 0.14 -14.87 -3.04
C LEU A 172 -0.72 -16.15 -3.06
N ASP A 173 -0.10 -17.31 -3.24
CA ASP A 173 -0.81 -18.59 -3.28
C ASP A 173 -1.54 -18.89 -1.96
N GLN A 174 -0.87 -18.62 -0.83
CA GLN A 174 -1.41 -18.84 0.51
C GLN A 174 -2.53 -17.84 0.83
N MET A 175 -2.34 -16.57 0.44
CA MET A 175 -3.35 -15.53 0.59
C MET A 175 -4.60 -15.85 -0.24
N GLU A 176 -4.46 -16.16 -1.54
CA GLU A 176 -5.59 -16.55 -2.40
C GLU A 176 -6.33 -17.76 -1.83
N GLY A 177 -5.60 -18.80 -1.40
CA GLY A 177 -6.21 -19.97 -0.78
C GLY A 177 -7.01 -19.64 0.48
N ALA A 178 -6.54 -18.70 1.30
CA ALA A 178 -7.24 -18.23 2.49
C ALA A 178 -8.48 -17.40 2.15
N ILE A 179 -8.41 -16.50 1.17
CA ILE A 179 -9.56 -15.71 0.70
C ILE A 179 -10.62 -16.62 0.07
N ASN A 180 -10.23 -17.60 -0.73
CA ASN A 180 -11.16 -18.59 -1.29
C ASN A 180 -11.94 -19.33 -0.20
N ARG A 181 -11.27 -19.75 0.89
CA ARG A 181 -11.94 -20.35 2.05
C ARG A 181 -12.86 -19.36 2.76
N ALA A 182 -12.40 -18.12 2.96
CA ALA A 182 -13.21 -17.08 3.58
C ALA A 182 -14.52 -16.83 2.81
N THR A 183 -14.46 -16.77 1.47
CA THR A 183 -15.64 -16.63 0.61
C THR A 183 -16.63 -17.77 0.83
N VAL A 184 -16.17 -19.02 0.80
CA VAL A 184 -17.02 -20.20 1.06
C VAL A 184 -17.65 -20.14 2.45
N PHE A 185 -16.90 -19.72 3.47
CA PHE A 185 -17.44 -19.60 4.83
C PHE A 185 -18.43 -18.46 4.98
N VAL A 186 -18.20 -17.31 4.33
CA VAL A 186 -19.16 -16.20 4.31
C VAL A 186 -20.46 -16.63 3.63
N GLU A 187 -20.39 -17.25 2.46
CA GLU A 187 -21.57 -17.78 1.73
C GLU A 187 -22.31 -18.86 2.54
N GLY A 188 -21.55 -19.69 3.27
CA GLY A 188 -22.09 -20.69 4.20
C GLY A 188 -22.61 -20.12 5.52
N ARG A 189 -22.58 -18.79 5.72
CA ARG A 189 -22.94 -18.10 6.99
C ARG A 189 -22.18 -18.63 8.20
N GLN A 190 -20.89 -18.89 8.03
CA GLN A 190 -19.95 -19.36 9.03
C GLN A 190 -18.97 -18.23 9.42
N PRO A 191 -19.42 -17.19 10.18
CA PRO A 191 -18.62 -15.99 10.43
C PRO A 191 -17.32 -16.24 11.19
N LYS A 192 -17.28 -17.24 12.08
CA LYS A 192 -16.07 -17.57 12.83
C LYS A 192 -14.99 -18.13 11.91
N GLN A 193 -15.35 -19.11 11.09
CA GLN A 193 -14.44 -19.73 10.12
C GLN A 193 -14.01 -18.74 9.03
N ALA A 194 -14.92 -17.85 8.60
CA ALA A 194 -14.58 -16.76 7.70
C ALA A 194 -13.55 -15.80 8.32
N ALA A 195 -13.75 -15.41 9.58
CA ALA A 195 -12.81 -14.58 10.32
C ALA A 195 -11.43 -15.24 10.44
N GLU A 196 -11.38 -16.52 10.83
CA GLU A 196 -10.13 -17.28 10.94
C GLU A 196 -9.39 -17.39 9.60
N ALA A 197 -10.11 -17.60 8.49
CA ALA A 197 -9.52 -17.64 7.16
C ALA A 197 -8.95 -16.27 6.74
N LEU A 198 -9.66 -15.19 7.05
CA LEU A 198 -9.18 -13.82 6.78
C LEU A 198 -7.98 -13.45 7.67
N ASP A 199 -8.00 -13.83 8.94
CA ASP A 199 -6.87 -13.64 9.85
C ASP A 199 -5.65 -14.42 9.34
N GLN A 200 -5.83 -15.66 8.86
CA GLN A 200 -4.74 -16.41 8.24
C GLN A 200 -4.14 -15.71 7.00
N ALA A 201 -4.96 -15.05 6.19
CA ALA A 201 -4.48 -14.29 5.03
C ALA A 201 -3.63 -13.09 5.46
N LEU A 202 -4.09 -12.34 6.47
CA LEU A 202 -3.43 -11.15 6.99
C LEU A 202 -2.16 -11.48 7.77
N ASP A 203 -2.21 -12.52 8.61
CA ASP A 203 -1.08 -12.99 9.41
C ASP A 203 0.04 -13.57 8.53
N GLY A 204 -0.25 -13.97 7.30
CA GLY A 204 0.74 -14.42 6.33
C GLY A 204 1.59 -13.31 5.72
N ILE A 205 1.26 -12.04 5.94
CA ILE A 205 2.01 -10.90 5.40
C ILE A 205 3.30 -10.71 6.18
N VAL A 206 4.40 -10.55 5.46
CA VAL A 206 5.73 -10.26 6.02
C VAL A 206 6.12 -8.82 5.66
N PHE A 207 6.38 -8.01 6.67
CA PHE A 207 6.85 -6.63 6.46
C PHE A 207 8.37 -6.62 6.39
N VAL A 208 8.93 -6.05 5.32
CA VAL A 208 10.39 -5.95 5.11
C VAL A 208 10.79 -4.50 4.88
N SER A 209 12.06 -4.16 5.11
CA SER A 209 12.55 -2.82 4.77
C SER A 209 12.58 -2.62 3.25
N GLN A 210 12.44 -1.37 2.80
CA GLN A 210 12.64 -1.05 1.39
C GLN A 210 14.05 -1.44 0.89
N ASP A 211 15.11 -1.27 1.69
CA ASP A 211 16.46 -1.65 1.26
C ASP A 211 16.52 -3.12 0.89
N PHE A 212 15.85 -3.97 1.66
CA PHE A 212 15.78 -5.39 1.38
C PHE A 212 15.11 -5.68 0.02
N ILE A 213 14.01 -4.98 -0.30
CA ILE A 213 13.35 -5.08 -1.61
C ILE A 213 14.29 -4.69 -2.74
N GLU A 214 15.08 -3.63 -2.59
CA GLU A 214 16.05 -3.20 -3.61
C GLU A 214 17.17 -4.23 -3.84
N THR A 215 17.45 -5.09 -2.86
CA THR A 215 18.40 -6.22 -3.01
C THR A 215 17.78 -7.49 -3.58
N LEU A 216 16.45 -7.62 -3.57
CA LEU A 216 15.75 -8.75 -4.17
C LEU A 216 15.61 -8.53 -5.68
N ALA A 217 16.21 -9.41 -6.49
CA ALA A 217 15.97 -9.38 -7.93
C ALA A 217 14.50 -9.75 -8.19
N PRO A 218 13.72 -8.91 -8.91
CA PRO A 218 12.37 -9.29 -9.32
C PRO A 218 12.43 -10.50 -10.24
N THR A 219 11.48 -11.42 -10.10
CA THR A 219 11.39 -12.60 -10.96
C THR A 219 11.14 -12.13 -12.40
N ALA A 220 12.00 -12.51 -13.34
CA ALA A 220 11.81 -12.20 -14.74
C ALA A 220 10.45 -12.74 -15.23
N PRO A 221 9.67 -11.97 -16.03
CA PRO A 221 8.44 -12.47 -16.60
C PRO A 221 8.73 -13.76 -17.38
N ALA A 222 7.92 -14.80 -17.16
CA ALA A 222 8.08 -16.07 -17.84
C ALA A 222 8.16 -15.83 -19.37
N PRO A 223 9.16 -16.38 -20.07
CA PRO A 223 9.26 -16.20 -21.52
C PRO A 223 7.98 -16.71 -22.16
N SER A 224 7.36 -15.87 -22.98
CA SER A 224 6.23 -16.26 -23.82
C SER A 224 6.66 -17.46 -24.65
N ALA A 225 5.98 -18.58 -24.45
CA ALA A 225 6.22 -19.80 -25.23
C ALA A 225 5.97 -19.48 -26.71
N GLN A 226 7.05 -19.27 -27.47
CA GLN A 226 6.96 -19.18 -28.92
C GLN A 226 6.46 -20.53 -29.43
N PRO A 227 5.41 -20.57 -30.26
CA PRO A 227 4.95 -21.82 -30.83
C PRO A 227 6.05 -22.39 -31.72
N ALA A 228 6.48 -23.61 -31.41
CA ALA A 228 7.44 -24.36 -32.21
C ALA A 228 6.89 -24.51 -33.64
N LYS A 229 7.57 -23.89 -34.61
CA LYS A 229 7.31 -24.12 -36.02
C LYS A 229 7.73 -25.55 -36.36
N LYS A 230 6.78 -26.38 -36.77
CA LYS A 230 7.04 -27.62 -37.53
C LYS A 230 7.22 -27.27 -39.00
#